data_AF-A0A954QLD9-F1
#
_entry.id   AF-A0A954QLD9-F1
#
_cell.length_a   1.000
_cell.length_b   1.000
_cell.length_c   1.000
_cell.angle_alpha   90.00
_cell.angle_beta   90.00
_cell.angle_gamma   90.00
#
_symmetry.space_group_name_H-M   'P 1'
#
loop_
_entity.id
_entity.type
_entity.pdbx_description
1 polymer ?
#
loop_
_entity_poly.entity_id
_entity_poly.type
_entity_poly.pdbx_seq_one_letter_code
_entity_poly.pdbx_strand_id
1 'polypeptide(L)'
;VPDVFLVKDHPPGRRRVYKLWEEGQPPHVVFEVTSLKTRKADVLKLRKFREIGVAEVFLYDPTGDYLKPPLHGYRLIDGEYVTIEPNAEGHLSSVELHAELGLEDDGSLAIHDADSGERWLTAEEAAEAEIQRLRQRLRELGQ
;
A
#
# COMPACT_ATOMS: atom_id res chain seq x y z
N VAL A 1 7.67 4.77 13.12
CA VAL A 1 7.67 5.30 11.73
C VAL A 1 7.23 4.15 10.87
N PRO A 2 6.21 4.34 10.03
CA PRO A 2 5.75 3.31 9.10
C PRO A 2 6.80 3.01 8.03
N ASP A 3 6.73 1.83 7.42
CA ASP A 3 7.61 1.47 6.31
C ASP A 3 7.22 2.23 5.03
N VAL A 4 5.92 2.25 4.72
CA VAL A 4 5.36 3.04 3.61
C VAL A 4 4.05 3.68 4.07
N PHE A 5 3.76 4.89 3.58
CA PHE A 5 2.51 5.59 3.90
C PHE A 5 2.08 6.55 2.80
N LEU A 6 0.78 6.86 2.77
CA LEU A 6 0.16 7.83 1.88
C LEU A 6 -0.45 8.97 2.71
N VAL A 7 -0.28 10.21 2.24
CA VAL A 7 -1.00 11.37 2.75
C VAL A 7 -1.64 12.08 1.57
N LYS A 8 -2.97 12.15 1.56
CA LYS A 8 -3.73 12.87 0.53
C LYS A 8 -3.70 14.37 0.79
N ASP A 9 -3.87 15.14 -0.29
CA ASP A 9 -3.98 16.61 -0.27
C ASP A 9 -2.86 17.32 0.53
N HIS A 10 -1.66 16.73 0.53
CA HIS A 10 -0.52 17.22 1.29
C HIS A 10 0.61 17.69 0.37
N PRO A 11 1.32 18.79 0.67
CA PRO A 11 2.43 19.24 -0.15
C PRO A 11 3.52 18.17 -0.28
N PRO A 12 3.94 17.84 -1.52
CA PRO A 12 5.03 16.90 -1.75
C PRO A 12 6.33 17.47 -1.18
N GLY A 13 7.15 16.60 -0.62
CA GLY A 13 8.40 17.03 0.00
C GLY A 13 9.21 15.87 0.55
N ARG A 14 10.53 15.96 0.45
CA ARG A 14 11.44 14.97 1.03
C ARG A 14 11.50 15.18 2.54
N ARG A 15 11.08 14.17 3.28
CA ARG A 15 11.08 14.16 4.74
C ARG A 15 11.96 13.03 5.21
N ARG A 16 12.90 13.34 6.11
CA ARG A 16 13.66 12.28 6.81
C ARG A 16 12.78 11.54 7.82
N VAL A 17 11.83 12.26 8.42
CA VAL A 17 10.83 11.74 9.36
C VAL A 17 9.52 12.49 9.13
N TYR A 18 8.40 11.79 9.26
CA TYR A 18 7.06 12.40 9.27
C TYR A 18 6.62 12.62 10.72
N LYS A 19 6.46 13.87 11.13
CA LYS A 19 6.09 14.23 12.51
C LYS A 19 4.71 14.87 12.51
N LEU A 20 3.76 14.23 13.17
CA LEU A 20 2.37 14.66 13.16
C LEU A 20 2.18 16.14 13.60
N TRP A 21 2.94 16.61 14.59
CA TRP A 21 2.86 18.00 15.05
C TRP A 21 3.46 19.04 14.10
N GLU A 22 4.31 18.62 13.14
CA GLU A 22 4.84 19.49 12.09
C GLU A 22 3.95 19.45 10.84
N GLU A 23 3.35 18.30 10.54
CA GLU A 23 2.60 18.05 9.30
C GLU A 23 1.10 18.34 9.44
N GLY A 24 0.57 18.33 10.68
CA GLY A 24 -0.81 18.70 11.00
C GLY A 24 -1.89 17.65 10.69
N GLN A 25 -1.53 16.55 10.03
CA GLN A 25 -2.45 15.45 9.70
C GLN A 25 -1.79 14.08 9.76
N PRO A 26 -2.52 13.01 10.09
CA PRO A 26 -2.00 11.65 10.02
C PRO A 26 -1.90 11.16 8.58
N PRO A 27 -1.11 10.11 8.31
CA PRO A 27 -1.25 9.34 7.09
C PRO A 27 -2.67 8.79 6.94
N HIS A 28 -3.15 8.75 5.70
CA HIS A 28 -4.42 8.13 5.36
C HIS A 28 -4.25 6.62 5.28
N VAL A 29 -3.16 6.17 4.67
CA VAL A 29 -2.83 4.75 4.50
C VAL A 29 -1.44 4.48 5.02
N VAL A 30 -1.27 3.36 5.71
CA VAL A 30 0.03 2.85 6.15
C VAL A 30 0.20 1.40 5.68
N PHE A 31 1.40 1.08 5.21
CA PHE A 31 1.85 -0.28 5.01
C PHE A 31 2.98 -0.60 5.98
N GLU A 32 2.92 -1.78 6.59
CA GLU A 32 3.95 -2.32 7.46
C GLU A 32 4.36 -3.69 6.94
N VAL A 33 5.68 -3.89 6.76
CA VAL A 33 6.23 -5.16 6.32
C VAL A 33 6.58 -5.99 7.57
N THR A 34 5.79 -7.04 7.80
CA THR A 34 5.90 -7.89 8.99
C THR A 34 7.09 -8.84 8.87
N SER A 35 7.79 -9.05 9.99
CA SER A 35 8.82 -10.07 10.14
C SER A 35 8.70 -10.77 11.50
N LEU A 36 9.42 -11.89 11.69
CA LEU A 36 9.50 -12.58 12.98
C LEU A 36 9.85 -11.65 14.15
N LYS A 37 10.73 -10.67 13.91
CA LYS A 37 11.24 -9.74 14.92
C LYS A 37 10.23 -8.64 15.25
N THR A 38 9.38 -8.25 14.31
CA THR A 38 8.49 -7.09 14.44
C THR A 38 7.07 -7.46 14.85
N ARG A 39 6.64 -8.73 14.69
CA ARG A 39 5.25 -9.16 14.96
C ARG A 39 4.65 -8.67 16.27
N LYS A 40 5.40 -8.69 17.38
CA LYS A 40 4.92 -8.16 18.68
C LYS A 40 4.82 -6.63 18.68
N ALA A 41 5.73 -5.95 18.00
CA ALA A 41 5.72 -4.50 17.84
C ALA A 41 4.58 -4.06 16.91
N ASP A 42 4.17 -4.88 15.95
CA ASP A 42 3.12 -4.54 14.99
C ASP A 42 1.75 -4.38 15.67
N VAL A 43 1.44 -5.18 16.70
CA VAL A 43 0.25 -4.97 17.56
C VAL A 43 0.29 -3.62 18.28
N LEU A 44 1.47 -3.21 18.77
CA LEU A 44 1.64 -1.91 19.41
C LEU A 44 1.57 -0.76 18.40
N LYS A 45 2.03 -0.98 17.17
CA LYS A 45 1.93 -0.01 16.07
C LYS A 45 0.48 0.23 15.67
N LEU A 46 -0.33 -0.83 15.51
CA LEU A 46 -1.76 -0.70 15.23
C LEU A 46 -2.46 0.18 16.27
N ARG A 47 -2.20 -0.01 17.57
CA ARG A 47 -2.77 0.86 18.61
C ARG A 47 -2.40 2.34 18.41
N LYS A 48 -1.14 2.63 18.09
CA LYS A 48 -0.68 4.01 17.84
C LYS A 48 -1.31 4.59 16.59
N PHE A 49 -1.40 3.82 15.51
CA PHE A 49 -2.05 4.27 14.27
C PHE A 49 -3.52 4.59 14.49
N ARG A 50 -4.21 3.79 15.31
CA ARG A 50 -5.58 4.06 15.75
C ARG A 50 -5.67 5.37 16.53
N GLU A 51 -4.79 5.56 17.52
CA GLU A 51 -4.77 6.76 18.37
C GLU A 51 -4.54 8.06 17.58
N ILE A 52 -3.74 8.02 16.53
CA ILE A 52 -3.48 9.19 15.67
C ILE A 52 -4.46 9.31 14.50
N GLY A 53 -5.39 8.37 14.33
CA GLY A 53 -6.43 8.44 13.31
C GLY A 53 -5.99 8.07 11.90
N VAL A 54 -5.07 7.11 11.72
CA VAL A 54 -4.80 6.54 10.39
C VAL A 54 -6.04 5.80 9.90
N ALA A 55 -6.50 6.09 8.69
CA ALA A 55 -7.75 5.54 8.18
C ALA A 55 -7.62 4.06 7.80
N GLU A 56 -6.52 3.66 7.15
CA GLU A 56 -6.28 2.28 6.74
C GLU A 56 -4.85 1.82 7.02
N VAL A 57 -4.70 0.60 7.51
CA VAL A 57 -3.39 -0.05 7.74
C VAL A 57 -3.37 -1.42 7.10
N PHE A 58 -2.35 -1.67 6.29
CA PHE A 58 -2.08 -2.95 5.66
C PHE A 58 -0.81 -3.58 6.25
N LEU A 59 -0.93 -4.81 6.73
CA LEU A 59 0.20 -5.63 7.17
C LEU A 59 0.51 -6.64 6.07
N TYR A 60 1.76 -6.65 5.62
CA TYR A 60 2.21 -7.50 4.54
C TYR A 60 3.42 -8.32 4.96
N ASP A 61 3.40 -9.62 4.71
CA ASP A 61 4.52 -10.53 4.93
C ASP A 61 4.94 -11.14 3.59
N PRO A 62 6.04 -10.66 2.98
CA PRO A 62 6.48 -11.10 1.66
C PRO A 62 6.94 -12.56 1.62
N THR A 63 7.27 -13.19 2.77
CA THR A 63 7.68 -14.60 2.79
C THR A 63 6.55 -15.53 3.22
N GLY A 64 5.49 -14.99 3.85
CA GLY A 64 4.37 -15.75 4.40
C GLY A 64 4.71 -16.62 5.62
N ASP A 65 5.90 -16.46 6.19
CA ASP A 65 6.37 -17.25 7.33
C ASP A 65 5.79 -16.80 8.67
N TYR A 66 5.30 -15.56 8.76
CA TYR A 66 5.04 -14.84 10.00
C TYR A 66 3.61 -14.31 10.14
N LEU A 67 2.95 -14.02 9.02
CA LEU A 67 1.56 -13.56 8.94
C LEU A 67 0.71 -14.55 8.12
N LYS A 68 -0.45 -14.94 8.65
CA LYS A 68 -1.39 -15.86 7.98
C LYS A 68 -2.82 -15.32 8.05
N PRO A 69 -3.48 -15.02 6.93
CA PRO A 69 -2.89 -14.89 5.57
C PRO A 69 -1.76 -13.84 5.50
N PRO A 70 -0.87 -13.88 4.49
CA PRO A 70 0.29 -12.98 4.37
C PRO A 70 -0.04 -11.50 4.11
N LEU A 71 -1.31 -11.17 3.89
CA LEU A 71 -1.79 -9.80 3.74
C LEU A 71 -3.04 -9.58 4.59
N HIS A 72 -2.99 -8.63 5.52
CA HIS A 72 -4.13 -8.21 6.36
C HIS A 72 -4.39 -6.72 6.15
N GLY A 73 -5.66 -6.32 6.16
CA GLY A 73 -6.07 -4.92 6.11
C GLY A 73 -6.95 -4.56 7.28
N TYR A 74 -6.81 -3.33 7.78
CA TYR A 74 -7.59 -2.77 8.87
C TYR A 74 -8.08 -1.39 8.48
N ARG A 75 -9.38 -1.12 8.69
CA ARG A 75 -10.01 0.18 8.48
C ARG A 75 -10.51 0.76 9.80
N LEU A 76 -10.23 2.03 10.04
CA LEU A 76 -10.70 2.73 11.23
C LEU A 76 -12.17 3.13 11.04
N ILE A 77 -13.05 2.55 11.87
CA ILE A 77 -14.49 2.83 11.89
C ILE A 77 -14.88 3.12 13.34
N ASP A 78 -15.50 4.28 13.57
CA ASP A 78 -15.95 4.73 14.90
C ASP A 78 -14.88 4.63 16.00
N GLY A 79 -13.62 4.89 15.63
CA GLY A 79 -12.47 4.89 16.55
C GLY A 79 -11.83 3.51 16.79
N GLU A 80 -12.31 2.46 16.13
CA GLU A 80 -11.76 1.11 16.24
C GLU A 80 -11.35 0.53 14.88
N TYR A 81 -10.32 -0.30 14.86
CA TYR A 81 -9.92 -0.99 13.64
C TYR A 81 -10.78 -2.22 13.40
N VAL A 82 -11.42 -2.25 12.24
CA VAL A 82 -12.18 -3.39 11.73
C VAL A 82 -11.37 -4.04 10.60
N THR A 83 -11.33 -5.37 10.58
CA THR A 83 -10.67 -6.12 9.50
C THR A 83 -11.34 -5.82 8.16
N ILE A 84 -10.54 -5.56 7.13
CA ILE A 84 -10.98 -5.54 5.74
C ILE A 84 -10.97 -6.99 5.28
N GLU A 85 -12.15 -7.56 5.04
CA GLU A 85 -12.28 -8.91 4.54
C GLU A 85 -11.93 -8.96 3.04
N PRO A 86 -11.24 -10.01 2.58
CA PRO A 86 -10.93 -10.17 1.17
C PRO A 86 -12.19 -10.44 0.33
N ASN A 87 -12.16 -9.99 -0.92
CA ASN A 87 -13.17 -10.31 -1.93
C ASN A 87 -13.01 -11.75 -2.47
N ALA A 88 -13.78 -12.12 -3.49
CA ALA A 88 -13.78 -13.47 -4.05
C ALA A 88 -12.42 -13.86 -4.68
N GLU A 89 -11.67 -12.87 -5.15
CA GLU A 89 -10.34 -12.98 -5.73
C GLU A 89 -9.23 -12.96 -4.66
N GLY A 90 -9.58 -12.77 -3.39
CA GLY A 90 -8.62 -12.68 -2.29
C GLY A 90 -8.03 -11.29 -2.08
N HIS A 91 -8.53 -10.26 -2.76
CA HIS A 91 -8.03 -8.90 -2.66
C HIS A 91 -8.72 -8.10 -1.55
N LEU A 92 -7.98 -7.15 -0.96
CA LEU A 92 -8.47 -6.22 0.04
C LEU A 92 -8.82 -4.88 -0.59
N SER A 93 -10.05 -4.41 -0.39
CA SER A 93 -10.53 -3.16 -0.95
C SER A 93 -10.13 -1.95 -0.10
N SER A 94 -9.25 -1.09 -0.61
CA SER A 94 -8.85 0.19 0.00
C SER A 94 -9.71 1.33 -0.53
N VAL A 95 -10.43 1.99 0.38
CA VAL A 95 -11.23 3.18 0.04
C VAL A 95 -10.31 4.39 -0.12
N GLU A 96 -9.26 4.49 0.68
CA GLU A 96 -8.36 5.64 0.66
C GLU A 96 -7.48 5.70 -0.59
N LEU A 97 -7.11 4.53 -1.15
CA LEU A 97 -6.36 4.40 -2.40
C LEU A 97 -7.24 4.34 -3.64
N HIS A 98 -8.54 4.06 -3.49
CA HIS A 98 -9.41 3.66 -4.61
C HIS A 98 -8.82 2.47 -5.38
N ALA A 99 -8.40 1.43 -4.64
CA ALA A 99 -7.68 0.30 -5.19
C ALA A 99 -7.95 -1.01 -4.45
N GLU A 100 -7.78 -2.13 -5.15
CA GLU A 100 -7.79 -3.49 -4.61
C GLU A 100 -6.35 -3.97 -4.44
N LEU A 101 -6.05 -4.53 -3.26
CA LEU A 101 -4.71 -5.01 -2.90
C LEU A 101 -4.70 -6.53 -2.85
N GLY A 102 -3.88 -7.14 -3.70
CA GLY A 102 -3.74 -8.59 -3.84
C GLY A 102 -2.30 -9.04 -3.74
N LEU A 103 -2.09 -10.34 -3.63
CA LEU A 103 -0.77 -10.93 -3.78
C LEU A 103 -0.70 -11.70 -5.09
N GLU A 104 0.40 -11.50 -5.82
CA GLU A 104 0.74 -12.28 -7.00
C GLU A 104 1.23 -13.68 -6.59
N ASP A 105 1.40 -14.58 -7.57
CA ASP A 105 1.83 -15.97 -7.34
C ASP A 105 3.19 -16.09 -6.62
N ASP A 106 4.08 -15.10 -6.80
CA ASP A 106 5.39 -15.03 -6.16
C ASP A 106 5.36 -14.39 -4.76
N GLY A 107 4.16 -14.03 -4.28
CA GLY A 107 3.92 -13.38 -3.00
C GLY A 107 4.13 -11.87 -3.01
N SER A 108 4.47 -11.25 -4.15
CA SER A 108 4.60 -9.79 -4.25
C SER A 108 3.24 -9.08 -4.12
N LEU A 109 3.25 -7.91 -3.50
CA LEU A 109 2.05 -7.09 -3.34
C LEU A 109 1.72 -6.36 -4.65
N ALA A 110 0.55 -6.64 -5.21
CA ALA A 110 -0.02 -5.94 -6.35
C ALA A 110 -1.16 -5.01 -5.90
N ILE A 111 -1.24 -3.85 -6.55
CA ILE A 111 -2.29 -2.87 -6.35
C ILE A 111 -3.00 -2.67 -7.69
N HIS A 112 -4.31 -2.82 -7.69
CA HIS A 112 -5.15 -2.68 -8.86
C HIS A 112 -6.09 -1.50 -8.66
N ASP A 113 -6.18 -0.62 -9.65
CA ASP A 113 -7.16 0.45 -9.66
C ASP A 113 -8.58 -0.12 -9.51
N ALA A 114 -9.37 0.40 -8.57
CA ALA A 114 -10.68 -0.18 -8.25
C ALA A 114 -11.71 0.03 -9.38
N ASP A 115 -11.55 1.07 -10.21
CA ASP A 115 -12.50 1.40 -11.27
C ASP A 115 -12.21 0.59 -12.55
N SER A 116 -10.94 0.53 -12.97
CA SER A 116 -10.51 -0.11 -14.22
C SER A 116 -10.05 -1.56 -14.04
N GLY A 117 -9.65 -1.96 -12.83
CA GLY A 117 -8.99 -3.24 -12.55
C GLY A 117 -7.53 -3.31 -13.04
N GLU A 118 -7.01 -2.23 -13.65
CA GLU A 118 -5.64 -2.19 -14.14
C GLU A 118 -4.63 -2.20 -13.00
N ARG A 119 -3.58 -3.01 -13.14
CA ARG A 119 -2.50 -3.06 -12.15
C ARG A 119 -1.69 -1.77 -12.22
N TRP A 120 -1.47 -1.16 -11.06
CA TRP A 120 -0.54 -0.05 -10.93
C TRP A 120 0.89 -0.54 -11.19
N LEU A 121 1.55 0.12 -12.13
CA LEU A 121 2.95 -0.14 -12.43
C LEU A 121 3.84 0.54 -11.40
N THR A 122 4.92 -0.14 -11.04
CA THR A 122 6.04 0.53 -10.38
C THR A 122 6.66 1.58 -11.31
N ALA A 123 7.41 2.52 -10.75
CA ALA A 123 8.08 3.54 -11.56
C ALA A 123 9.06 2.93 -12.59
N GLU A 124 9.69 1.80 -12.24
CA GLU A 124 10.59 1.07 -13.14
C GLU A 124 9.82 0.40 -14.28
N GLU A 125 8.75 -0.33 -13.98
CA GLU A 125 7.89 -0.95 -14.99
C GLU A 125 7.27 0.08 -15.94
N ALA A 126 6.81 1.22 -15.41
CA ALA A 126 6.28 2.31 -16.23
C ALA A 126 7.35 2.91 -17.17
N ALA A 127 8.58 3.08 -16.66
CA ALA A 127 9.70 3.57 -17.47
C ALA A 127 10.08 2.56 -18.58
N GLU A 128 10.11 1.27 -18.26
CA GLU A 128 10.37 0.22 -19.25
C GLU A 128 9.29 0.15 -20.32
N ALA A 129 8.02 0.22 -19.92
CA ALA A 129 6.88 0.25 -20.85
C ALA A 129 6.97 1.44 -21.82
N GLU A 130 7.33 2.62 -21.31
CA GLU A 130 7.51 3.82 -22.14
C GLU A 130 8.70 3.68 -23.10
N ILE A 131 9.83 3.13 -22.64
CA ILE A 131 10.99 2.84 -23.52
C ILE A 131 10.58 1.87 -24.63
N GLN A 132 9.84 0.81 -24.31
CA GLN A 132 9.36 -0.16 -25.30
C GLN A 132 8.41 0.50 -26.31
N ARG A 133 7.49 1.34 -25.84
CA ARG A 133 6.55 2.11 -26.68
C ARG A 133 7.28 3.03 -27.65
N LEU A 134 8.26 3.81 -27.17
CA LEU A 134 9.07 4.71 -28.00
C LEU A 134 9.87 3.93 -29.04
N ARG A 135 10.46 2.79 -28.66
CA ARG A 135 11.18 1.90 -29.60
C ARG A 135 10.26 1.36 -30.69
N GLN A 136 9.03 0.98 -30.35
CA GLN A 136 8.04 0.55 -31.34
C GLN A 136 7.66 1.68 -32.29
N ARG A 137 7.41 2.88 -31.76
CA ARG A 137 7.04 4.03 -32.58
C ARG A 137 8.14 4.45 -33.56
N LEU A 138 9.40 4.40 -33.13
CA LEU A 138 10.54 4.65 -34.02
C LEU A 138 10.68 3.61 -35.14
N ARG A 139 10.34 2.34 -34.87
CA ARG A 139 10.32 1.30 -35.92
C ARG A 139 9.23 1.56 -36.95
N GLU A 140 8.04 1.98 -36.53
CA GLU A 140 6.91 2.27 -37.42
C GLU A 140 7.14 3.52 -38.28
N LEU A 141 7.83 4.55 -37.76
CA LEU A 141 8.15 5.78 -38.50
C LEU A 141 9.36 5.65 -39.43
N GLY A 142 10.18 4.61 -39.24
CA GLY A 142 11.34 4.30 -40.09
C GLY A 142 11.01 3.36 -41.25
N GLN A 143 9.75 2.97 -41.42
CA GLN A 143 9.19 2.20 -42.55
C GLN A 143 8.42 3.13 -43.48
#